data_AF-A0A328C6P3-F1
#
_entry.id   AF-A0A328C6P3-F1
#
_cell.length_a   1.000
_cell.length_b   1.000
_cell.length_c   1.000
_cell.angle_alpha   90.00
_cell.angle_beta   90.00
_cell.angle_gamma   90.00
#
_symmetry.space_group_name_H-M   'P 1'
#
loop_
_entity.id
_entity.type
_entity.pdbx_description
1 polymer ?
#
loop_
_entity_poly.entity_id
_entity_poly.type
_entity_poly.pdbx_seq_one_letter_code
_entity_poly.pdbx_strand_id
1 'polypeptide(L)'
;MPLLLALLLTAATLLGACQRPAPPGPVPPPTPDTETTRSPAAPPDTAPSSPTPTSELRATPTQGFRAGDILRLCWSATAVETCTLSILHASGEGDFGPVNPQGCEPVRVESTTLTELFCQGPHGDTHALLELRATP
;
A
#
# COMPACT_ATOMS: atom_id res chain seq x y z
N MET A 1 -12.21 31.68 33.20
CA MET A 1 -13.42 30.84 33.12
C MET A 1 -14.43 31.59 32.27
N PRO A 2 -14.70 31.10 31.05
CA PRO A 2 -15.88 30.25 30.87
C PRO A 2 -15.60 28.97 30.04
N LEU A 3 -16.35 27.91 30.37
CA LEU A 3 -16.85 26.81 29.52
C LEU A 3 -15.84 26.09 28.59
N LEU A 4 -15.38 24.83 28.77
CA LEU A 4 -16.05 23.58 29.17
C LEU A 4 -17.43 23.37 28.53
N LEU A 5 -17.57 22.21 27.85
CA LEU A 5 -18.61 21.78 26.90
C LEU A 5 -18.37 22.29 25.46
N ALA A 6 -18.00 21.47 24.48
CA ALA A 6 -18.70 20.24 24.10
C ALA A 6 -17.72 19.18 23.58
N LEU A 7 -17.31 18.28 24.48
CA LEU A 7 -17.07 16.90 24.13
C LEU A 7 -18.43 16.22 23.93
N LEU A 8 -18.48 15.23 23.04
CA LEU A 8 -19.51 14.17 22.94
C LEU A 8 -20.84 14.56 22.29
N LEU A 9 -20.99 14.26 20.99
CA LEU A 9 -22.24 13.88 20.29
C LEU A 9 -21.86 13.85 18.80
N THR A 10 -21.48 12.72 18.21
CA THR A 10 -22.44 11.87 17.49
C THR A 10 -21.86 10.46 17.29
N ALA A 11 -22.01 9.62 18.30
CA ALA A 11 -22.13 8.18 18.10
C ALA A 11 -23.60 7.86 17.82
N ALA A 12 -23.83 6.84 16.99
CA ALA A 12 -25.11 6.21 16.68
C ALA A 12 -25.97 6.84 15.57
N THR A 13 -25.79 6.33 14.35
CA THR A 13 -26.92 5.81 13.55
C THR A 13 -26.47 4.54 12.82
N LEU A 14 -26.31 3.46 13.60
CA LEU A 14 -26.54 2.11 13.11
C LEU A 14 -28.06 1.85 13.15
N LEU A 15 -28.54 1.04 12.22
CA LEU A 15 -29.91 0.47 12.10
C LEU A 15 -30.95 1.28 11.31
N GLY A 16 -31.20 0.81 10.09
CA GLY A 16 -32.39 1.07 9.27
C GLY A 16 -32.00 1.01 7.80
N ALA A 17 -32.32 0.01 6.98
CA ALA A 17 -33.44 -0.91 7.02
C ALA A 17 -33.08 -2.22 6.29
N CYS A 18 -33.18 -3.35 6.99
CA CYS A 18 -33.38 -4.64 6.34
C CYS A 18 -34.84 -4.72 5.88
N GLN A 19 -35.15 -4.21 4.68
CA GLN A 19 -36.42 -4.55 4.03
C GLN A 19 -36.24 -5.88 3.30
N ARG A 20 -36.71 -6.95 3.93
CA ARG A 20 -37.03 -8.23 3.28
C ARG A 20 -38.33 -8.06 2.48
N PRO A 21 -38.36 -8.35 1.17
CA PRO A 21 -39.59 -8.76 0.51
C PRO A 21 -39.72 -10.28 0.65
N ALA A 22 -40.82 -10.73 1.27
CA ALA A 22 -41.31 -12.11 1.21
C ALA A 22 -42.13 -12.32 -0.09
N PRO A 23 -42.42 -13.57 -0.49
CA PRO A 23 -42.33 -14.05 -1.87
C PRO A 23 -43.65 -13.99 -2.65
N PRO A 24 -43.62 -14.03 -3.99
CA PRO A 24 -44.71 -14.58 -4.78
C PRO A 24 -44.44 -16.07 -5.10
N GLY A 25 -45.49 -16.88 -4.92
CA GLY A 25 -45.53 -18.32 -5.16
C GLY A 25 -45.46 -18.77 -6.64
N PRO A 26 -45.85 -20.03 -6.92
CA PRO A 26 -45.21 -20.89 -7.91
C PRO A 26 -45.68 -20.66 -9.36
N VAL A 27 -44.77 -20.86 -10.31
CA VAL A 27 -45.04 -20.83 -11.77
C VAL A 27 -44.43 -22.10 -12.42
N PRO A 28 -45.15 -22.79 -13.33
CA PRO A 28 -44.91 -24.17 -13.77
C PRO A 28 -43.63 -24.44 -14.61
N PRO A 29 -43.19 -25.74 -14.74
CA PRO A 29 -42.01 -26.18 -15.49
C PRO A 29 -42.25 -26.32 -17.02
N PRO A 30 -41.19 -26.57 -17.83
CA PRO A 30 -40.89 -25.83 -19.07
C PRO A 30 -41.39 -26.49 -20.37
N THR A 31 -41.40 -25.70 -21.45
CA THR A 31 -41.33 -26.20 -22.84
C THR A 31 -40.04 -25.67 -23.47
N PRO A 32 -39.14 -26.54 -23.97
CA PRO A 32 -37.99 -26.15 -24.77
C PRO A 32 -38.44 -25.96 -26.23
N ASP A 33 -37.91 -24.96 -26.93
CA ASP A 33 -37.26 -25.21 -28.22
C ASP A 33 -36.68 -23.95 -28.90
N THR A 34 -35.54 -24.21 -29.56
CA THR A 34 -34.92 -23.51 -30.70
C THR A 34 -34.20 -22.17 -30.48
N GLU A 35 -32.90 -22.29 -30.19
CA GLU A 35 -31.77 -21.65 -30.86
C GLU A 35 -32.06 -20.44 -31.80
N THR A 36 -31.51 -19.27 -31.45
CA THR A 36 -31.05 -18.27 -32.42
C THR A 36 -29.85 -17.52 -31.86
N THR A 37 -28.73 -17.64 -32.56
CA THR A 37 -27.44 -16.98 -32.36
C THR A 37 -27.53 -15.48 -32.04
N ARG A 38 -26.92 -15.08 -30.91
CA ARG A 38 -26.38 -13.72 -30.74
C ARG A 38 -25.06 -13.82 -29.97
N SER A 39 -23.98 -13.54 -30.67
CA SER A 39 -22.63 -13.40 -30.11
C SER A 39 -22.68 -12.48 -28.88
N PRO A 40 -22.14 -12.86 -27.71
CA PRO A 40 -21.96 -11.92 -26.62
C PRO A 40 -20.98 -10.84 -27.10
N ALA A 41 -21.36 -9.58 -26.89
CA ALA A 41 -20.53 -8.42 -27.13
C ALA A 41 -19.15 -8.62 -26.48
N ALA A 42 -18.10 -8.19 -27.18
CA ALA A 42 -16.76 -8.08 -26.59
C ALA A 42 -16.85 -7.30 -25.26
N PRO A 43 -16.09 -7.69 -24.22
CA PRO A 43 -16.06 -6.93 -22.98
C PRO A 43 -15.66 -5.47 -23.30
N PRO A 44 -16.24 -4.48 -22.59
CA PRO A 44 -15.88 -3.09 -22.82
C PRO A 44 -14.38 -2.95 -22.64
N ASP A 45 -13.72 -2.26 -23.58
CA ASP A 45 -12.32 -1.87 -23.48
C ASP A 45 -12.09 -1.31 -22.08
N THR A 46 -11.38 -2.08 -21.26
CA THR A 46 -11.03 -1.66 -19.91
C THR A 46 -10.05 -0.51 -20.11
N ALA A 47 -10.49 0.71 -19.79
CA ALA A 47 -9.58 1.85 -19.73
C ALA A 47 -8.32 1.42 -18.96
N PRO A 48 -7.11 1.78 -19.42
CA PRO A 48 -5.89 1.34 -18.77
C PRO A 48 -6.01 1.69 -17.29
N SER A 49 -5.98 0.66 -16.45
CA SER A 49 -6.03 0.85 -15.00
C SER A 49 -4.85 1.74 -14.63
N SER A 50 -5.14 2.91 -14.05
CA SER A 50 -4.08 3.78 -13.54
C SER A 50 -3.20 2.94 -12.61
N PRO A 51 -1.86 3.00 -12.75
CA PRO A 51 -0.98 2.19 -11.95
C PRO A 51 -1.21 2.51 -10.48
N THR A 52 -1.53 1.48 -9.69
CA THR A 52 -1.59 1.61 -8.23
C THR A 52 -0.21 2.06 -7.75
N PRO A 53 -0.13 3.09 -6.90
CA PRO A 53 1.16 3.54 -6.40
C PRO A 53 1.78 2.41 -5.55
N THR A 54 3.07 2.16 -5.76
CA THR A 54 3.82 1.12 -5.03
C THR A 54 5.24 1.60 -4.74
N SER A 55 5.82 1.10 -3.65
CA SER A 55 7.20 1.39 -3.23
C SER A 55 7.93 0.12 -2.85
N GLU A 56 9.22 0.03 -3.19
CA GLU A 56 10.10 -1.08 -2.85
C GLU A 56 11.43 -0.60 -2.28
N LEU A 57 11.99 -1.38 -1.35
CA LEU A 57 13.30 -1.15 -0.74
C LEU A 57 14.09 -2.46 -0.68
N ARG A 58 15.36 -2.43 -1.10
CA ARG A 58 16.20 -3.63 -1.22
C ARG A 58 17.66 -3.32 -0.91
N ALA A 59 18.38 -4.22 -0.24
CA ALA A 59 19.82 -4.13 -0.03
C ALA A 59 20.56 -5.22 -0.80
N THR A 60 21.81 -4.94 -1.19
CA THR A 60 22.72 -5.91 -1.82
C THR A 60 24.08 -5.89 -1.13
N PRO A 61 24.62 -7.07 -0.72
CA PRO A 61 23.94 -8.38 -0.64
C PRO A 61 22.74 -8.41 0.31
N THR A 62 21.82 -9.35 0.09
CA THR A 62 20.59 -9.50 0.90
C THR A 62 20.81 -10.30 2.18
N GLN A 63 21.93 -11.00 2.32
CA GLN A 63 22.25 -11.87 3.46
C GLN A 63 23.77 -11.95 3.70
N GLY A 64 24.17 -12.38 4.90
CA GLY A 64 25.56 -12.75 5.20
C GLY A 64 26.52 -11.58 5.38
N PHE A 65 26.03 -10.43 5.84
CA PHE A 65 26.82 -9.23 6.11
C PHE A 65 27.09 -9.03 7.60
N ARG A 66 28.10 -8.23 7.94
CA ARG A 66 28.57 -7.93 9.30
C ARG A 66 28.42 -6.44 9.62
N ALA A 67 28.47 -6.11 10.90
CA ALA A 67 28.53 -4.72 11.33
C ALA A 67 29.82 -4.06 10.80
N GLY A 68 29.69 -2.86 10.24
CA GLY A 68 30.76 -2.12 9.60
C GLY A 68 30.81 -2.29 8.08
N ASP A 69 30.15 -3.31 7.50
CA ASP A 69 30.06 -3.49 6.05
C ASP A 69 29.33 -2.32 5.40
N ILE A 70 29.65 -2.04 4.14
CA ILE A 70 28.91 -1.08 3.32
C ILE A 70 28.10 -1.89 2.30
N LEU A 71 26.78 -1.81 2.40
CA LEU A 71 25.86 -2.42 1.44
C LEU A 71 25.31 -1.35 0.51
N ARG A 72 24.87 -1.77 -0.67
CA ARG A 72 24.11 -0.90 -1.57
C ARG A 72 22.63 -1.06 -1.29
N LEU A 73 22.00 -0.01 -0.80
CA LEU A 73 20.56 0.09 -0.67
C LEU A 73 19.99 0.71 -1.94
N CYS A 74 18.97 0.11 -2.52
CA CYS A 74 18.25 0.62 -3.68
C CYS A 74 16.76 0.69 -3.39
N TRP A 75 16.09 1.67 -4.00
CA TRP A 75 14.66 1.85 -3.88
C TRP A 75 14.03 2.27 -5.21
N SER A 76 12.74 2.00 -5.32
CA SER A 76 11.91 2.47 -6.42
C SER A 76 10.48 2.66 -5.96
N ALA A 77 9.87 3.76 -6.37
CA ALA A 77 8.44 3.99 -6.21
C ALA A 77 7.81 4.45 -7.53
N THR A 78 6.58 4.00 -7.78
CA THR A 78 5.82 4.27 -9.01
C THR A 78 4.62 5.14 -8.71
N ALA A 79 4.25 6.00 -9.67
CA ALA A 79 3.10 6.92 -9.55
C ALA A 79 3.16 7.85 -8.30
N VAL A 80 4.38 8.15 -7.84
CA VAL A 80 4.66 9.10 -6.75
C VAL A 80 5.67 10.14 -7.20
N GLU A 81 5.62 11.33 -6.61
CA GLU A 81 6.46 12.47 -7.02
C GLU A 81 7.55 12.78 -6.01
N THR A 82 7.29 12.52 -4.72
CA THR A 82 8.20 12.88 -3.62
C THR A 82 8.37 11.72 -2.68
N CYS A 83 9.60 11.48 -2.25
CA CYS A 83 9.93 10.44 -1.28
C CYS A 83 10.87 10.99 -0.22
N THR A 84 10.75 10.49 1.00
CA THR A 84 11.71 10.69 2.08
C THR A 84 12.31 9.35 2.44
N LEU A 85 13.63 9.28 2.49
CA LEU A 85 14.36 8.12 2.98
C LEU A 85 14.88 8.43 4.39
N SER A 86 14.67 7.49 5.29
CA SER A 86 15.10 7.57 6.69
C SER A 86 15.90 6.33 7.04
N ILE A 87 17.16 6.50 7.45
CA ILE A 87 18.00 5.39 7.91
C ILE A 87 18.24 5.57 9.40
N LEU A 88 17.68 4.68 10.21
CA LEU A 88 17.90 4.65 11.65
C LEU A 88 18.91 3.56 11.99
N HIS A 89 20.02 3.97 12.57
CA HIS A 89 21.00 3.07 13.13
C HIS A 89 20.70 2.76 14.60
N ALA A 90 21.16 1.61 15.09
CA ALA A 90 20.98 1.21 16.50
C ALA A 90 21.67 2.19 17.47
N SER A 91 22.69 2.89 17.00
CA SER A 91 23.34 4.01 17.70
C SER A 91 22.45 5.23 17.94
N GLY A 92 21.30 5.33 17.24
CA GLY A 92 20.44 6.51 17.26
C GLY A 92 20.90 7.63 16.31
N GLU A 93 22.00 7.41 15.58
CA GLU A 93 22.41 8.26 14.47
C GLU A 93 21.61 7.89 13.21
N GLY A 94 21.28 8.86 12.37
CA GLY A 94 20.50 8.59 11.17
C GLY A 94 20.56 9.72 10.16
N ASP A 95 20.58 9.32 8.89
CA ASP A 95 20.51 10.23 7.75
C ASP A 95 19.07 10.28 7.24
N PHE A 96 18.58 11.48 6.98
CA PHE A 96 17.18 11.74 6.66
C PHE A 96 17.08 12.79 5.56
N GLY A 97 16.30 12.52 4.54
CA GLY A 97 16.06 13.55 3.56
C GLY A 97 15.16 13.19 2.40
N PRO A 98 14.75 14.22 1.64
CA PRO A 98 14.06 14.01 0.39
C PRO A 98 14.99 13.29 -0.58
N VAL A 99 14.44 12.28 -1.25
CA VAL A 99 15.12 11.52 -2.30
C VAL A 99 14.26 11.47 -3.54
N ASN A 100 14.90 11.23 -4.69
CA ASN A 100 14.16 10.90 -5.90
C ASN A 100 13.36 9.59 -5.68
N PRO A 101 12.23 9.39 -6.39
CA PRO A 101 11.46 8.15 -6.30
C PRO A 101 12.24 6.87 -6.66
N GLN A 102 13.40 7.01 -7.29
CA GLN A 102 14.31 5.92 -7.61
C GLN A 102 15.74 6.32 -7.27
N GLY A 103 16.50 5.39 -6.71
CA GLY A 103 17.89 5.65 -6.36
C GLY A 103 18.56 4.46 -5.71
N CYS A 104 19.88 4.59 -5.52
CA CYS A 104 20.67 3.66 -4.74
C CYS A 104 21.75 4.42 -3.97
N GLU A 105 21.97 4.08 -2.70
CA GLU A 105 22.99 4.70 -1.85
C GLU A 105 23.78 3.65 -1.07
N PRO A 106 25.07 3.90 -0.80
CA PRO A 106 25.85 3.07 0.11
C PRO A 106 25.42 3.33 1.55
N VAL A 107 25.15 2.27 2.31
CA VAL A 107 24.76 2.35 3.72
C VAL A 107 25.72 1.50 4.53
N ARG A 108 26.29 2.08 5.59
CA ARG A 108 27.06 1.33 6.58
C ARG A 108 26.10 0.55 7.47
N VAL A 109 26.32 -0.75 7.57
CA VAL A 109 25.53 -1.63 8.43
C VAL A 109 26.02 -1.51 9.87
N GLU A 110 25.10 -1.31 10.80
CA GLU A 110 25.33 -1.52 12.23
C GLU A 110 24.82 -2.88 12.69
N SER A 111 24.82 -3.15 14.00
CA SER A 111 24.15 -4.31 14.61
C SER A 111 22.73 -4.47 14.09
N THR A 112 22.00 -3.36 14.00
CA THR A 112 20.69 -3.25 13.35
C THR A 112 20.62 -1.92 12.62
N THR A 113 20.13 -1.94 11.39
CA THR A 113 19.90 -0.73 10.59
C THR A 113 18.51 -0.83 10.00
N LEU A 114 17.63 0.08 10.38
CA LEU A 114 16.27 0.17 9.87
C LEU A 114 16.23 1.25 8.80
N THR A 115 15.71 0.93 7.64
CA THR A 115 15.49 1.92 6.58
C THR A 115 14.03 1.97 6.20
N GLU A 116 13.52 3.19 6.12
CA GLU A 116 12.15 3.50 5.81
C GLU A 116 12.11 4.45 4.61
N LEU A 117 11.30 4.11 3.61
CA LEU A 117 10.95 5.00 2.51
C LEU A 117 9.47 5.31 2.60
N PHE A 118 9.17 6.60 2.67
CA PHE A 118 7.82 7.11 2.64
C PHE A 118 7.67 8.02 1.43
N CYS A 119 6.72 7.71 0.54
CA CYS A 119 6.49 8.49 -0.67
C CYS A 119 5.05 8.99 -0.72
N GLN A 120 4.90 10.27 -1.04
CA GLN A 120 3.61 10.93 -1.19
C GLN A 120 3.29 11.12 -2.67
N GLY A 121 2.05 10.84 -3.03
CA GLY A 121 1.60 10.92 -4.42
C GLY A 121 0.14 11.34 -4.55
N PRO A 122 -0.24 11.89 -5.72
CA PRO A 122 -1.62 12.33 -5.99
C PRO A 122 -2.64 11.19 -5.99
N HIS A 123 -2.17 9.93 -6.09
CA HIS A 123 -2.99 8.72 -6.12
C HIS A 123 -2.92 7.93 -4.80
N GLY A 124 -2.28 8.48 -3.77
CA GLY A 124 -2.11 7.86 -2.46
C GLY A 124 -0.64 7.80 -2.03
N ASP A 125 -0.45 7.58 -0.74
CA ASP A 125 0.86 7.43 -0.13
C ASP A 125 1.33 5.97 -0.18
N THR A 126 2.64 5.78 -0.30
CA THR A 126 3.28 4.45 -0.28
C THR A 126 4.40 4.41 0.75
N HIS A 127 4.66 3.20 1.23
CA HIS A 127 5.59 2.96 2.32
C HIS A 127 6.34 1.65 2.13
N ALA A 128 7.65 1.67 2.36
CA ALA A 128 8.48 0.47 2.35
C ALA A 128 9.48 0.50 3.52
N LEU A 129 9.65 -0.65 4.16
CA LEU A 129 10.54 -0.83 5.31
C LEU A 129 11.53 -1.96 5.02
N LEU A 130 12.79 -1.75 5.37
CA LEU A 130 13.85 -2.75 5.32
C LEU A 130 14.61 -2.74 6.63
N GLU A 131 14.70 -3.90 7.28
CA GLU A 131 15.54 -4.10 8.44
C GLU A 131 16.75 -4.94 8.07
N LEU A 132 17.94 -4.40 8.31
CA LEU A 132 19.21 -5.09 8.12
C LEU A 132 19.76 -5.51 9.49
N ARG A 133 19.98 -6.81 9.67
CA ARG A 133 20.57 -7.38 10.89
C ARG A 133 21.92 -8.01 10.57
N ALA A 134 22.98 -7.42 11.11
CA ALA A 134 24.32 -7.96 10.94
C ALA A 134 24.46 -9.34 11.60
N THR A 135 25.24 -10.19 10.96
CA THR A 135 25.71 -11.42 11.60
C THR A 135 26.72 -11.10 12.70
N PRO A 136 26.68 -11.82 13.83
CA PRO A 136 27.67 -11.69 14.91
C PRO A 136 29.11 -11.92 14.44
#